data_AF-A0A3D3F9G2-F1
#
_entry.id   AF-A0A3D3F9G2-F1
#
_cell.length_a   1.000
_cell.length_b   1.000
_cell.length_c   1.000
_cell.angle_alpha   90.00
_cell.angle_beta   90.00
_cell.angle_gamma   90.00
#
_symmetry.space_group_name_H-M   'P 1'
#
loop_
_entity.id
_entity.type
_entity.pdbx_description
1 polymer ?
#
loop_
_entity_poly.entity_id
_entity_poly.type
_entity_poly.pdbx_seq_one_letter_code
_entity_poly.pdbx_strand_id
1 'polypeptide(L)'
;ELTTIGSKRDFSHKQVAEEWDKLYPNRKMFYTQDEISEIVRYAADRGIQIMPEIEVPGHASAAIYAYPWLGSSSRSQGYGVWGDLYNVTDPKVEEFLHHVLDEVIALFP
;
A
#
# COMPACT_ATOMS: atom_id res chain seq x y z
N GLU A 1 0.76 5.87 -7.13
CA GLU A 1 2.09 5.76 -6.49
C GLU A 1 2.17 4.66 -5.44
N LEU A 2 1.03 4.19 -4.87
CA LEU A 2 1.00 3.06 -3.93
C LEU A 2 1.74 1.81 -4.45
N THR A 3 1.60 1.48 -5.74
CA THR A 3 2.29 0.35 -6.36
C THR A 3 3.68 0.74 -6.89
N THR A 4 3.80 1.83 -7.65
CA THR A 4 5.08 2.20 -8.29
C THR A 4 6.18 2.62 -7.31
N ILE A 5 5.81 3.16 -6.15
CA ILE A 5 6.72 3.60 -5.08
C ILE A 5 6.50 2.75 -3.82
N GLY A 6 5.26 2.68 -3.33
CA GLY A 6 4.93 2.06 -2.04
C GLY A 6 5.23 0.56 -1.96
N SER A 7 5.25 -0.15 -3.09
CA SER A 7 5.58 -1.59 -3.12
C SER A 7 7.08 -1.89 -3.09
N LYS A 8 7.96 -0.88 -3.19
CA LYS A 8 9.42 -1.05 -3.34
C LYS A 8 10.15 -0.75 -2.03
N ARG A 9 10.15 -1.71 -1.10
CA ARG A 9 10.88 -1.63 0.18
C ARG A 9 11.47 -2.99 0.56
N ASP A 10 12.63 -2.96 1.21
CA ASP A 10 13.21 -4.11 1.88
C ASP A 10 12.78 -4.16 3.36
N PHE A 11 13.17 -5.23 4.06
CA PHE A 11 12.90 -5.41 5.49
C PHE A 11 13.52 -4.34 6.39
N SER A 12 14.43 -3.50 5.88
CA SER A 12 15.12 -2.51 6.69
C SER A 12 14.29 -1.24 6.93
N HIS A 13 13.16 -1.09 6.23
CA HIS A 13 12.34 0.12 6.21
C HIS A 13 13.09 1.37 5.72
N LYS A 14 14.31 1.20 5.17
CA LYS A 14 15.12 2.30 4.64
C LYS A 14 14.84 2.51 3.16
N GLN A 15 15.11 3.74 2.72
CA GLN A 15 14.98 4.16 1.32
C GLN A 15 15.77 3.23 0.40
N VAL A 16 15.06 2.54 -0.49
CA VAL A 16 15.66 1.82 -1.61
C VAL A 16 14.99 2.14 -2.93
N ALA A 17 14.01 3.05 -2.99
CA ALA A 17 13.23 3.28 -4.20
C ALA A 17 14.10 3.63 -5.44
N GLU A 18 15.17 4.41 -5.27
CA GLU A 18 16.04 4.81 -6.40
C GLU A 18 16.96 3.69 -6.91
N GLU A 19 17.39 2.78 -6.04
CA GLU A 19 18.28 1.65 -6.42
C GLU A 19 17.51 0.33 -6.60
N TRP A 20 16.24 0.27 -6.22
CA TRP A 20 15.45 -0.96 -6.19
C TRP A 20 15.40 -1.64 -7.56
N ASP A 21 15.08 -0.89 -8.61
CA ASP A 21 14.96 -1.43 -9.95
C ASP A 21 16.32 -1.87 -10.51
N LYS A 22 17.42 -1.31 -10.01
CA LYS A 22 18.78 -1.77 -10.35
C LYS A 22 19.14 -3.07 -9.61
N LEU A 23 18.75 -3.19 -8.34
CA LEU A 23 19.03 -4.37 -7.51
C LEU A 23 18.11 -5.55 -7.85
N TYR A 24 16.87 -5.26 -8.24
CA TYR A 24 15.80 -6.23 -8.47
C TYR A 24 15.01 -5.96 -9.77
N PRO A 25 15.66 -5.94 -10.94
CA PRO A 25 15.07 -5.47 -12.20
C PRO A 25 13.82 -6.21 -12.66
N ASN A 26 13.63 -7.45 -12.22
CA ASN A 26 12.49 -8.29 -12.62
C ASN A 26 11.53 -8.61 -11.45
N ARG A 27 11.66 -7.92 -10.32
CA ARG A 27 10.90 -8.26 -9.12
C ARG A 27 9.64 -7.40 -9.00
N LYS A 28 8.50 -7.99 -9.34
CA LYS A 28 7.17 -7.45 -9.05
C LYS A 28 6.82 -7.66 -7.56
N MET A 29 6.32 -6.62 -6.90
CA MET A 29 6.08 -6.60 -5.44
C MET A 29 4.63 -6.25 -5.07
N PHE A 30 3.71 -6.29 -6.03
CA PHE A 30 2.28 -6.03 -5.84
C PHE A 30 1.49 -6.91 -6.80
N TYR A 31 0.20 -7.10 -6.53
CA TYR A 31 -0.75 -7.73 -7.45
C TYR A 31 -1.48 -6.67 -8.27
N THR A 32 -1.65 -6.90 -9.56
CA THR A 32 -2.55 -6.06 -10.39
C THR A 32 -4.01 -6.42 -10.11
N GLN A 33 -4.93 -5.53 -10.48
CA GLN A 33 -6.36 -5.80 -10.34
C GLN A 33 -6.80 -7.07 -11.11
N ASP A 34 -6.21 -7.33 -12.28
CA ASP A 34 -6.45 -8.57 -13.05
C ASP A 34 -5.96 -9.82 -12.30
N GLU A 35 -4.76 -9.77 -11.71
CA GLU A 35 -4.22 -10.88 -10.92
C GLU A 35 -5.05 -11.13 -9.66
N ILE A 36 -5.49 -10.07 -8.98
CA ILE A 36 -6.41 -10.16 -7.84
C ILE A 36 -7.72 -10.82 -8.27
N SER A 37 -8.31 -10.36 -9.37
CA SER A 37 -9.56 -10.93 -9.90
C SER A 37 -9.42 -12.41 -10.24
N GLU A 38 -8.28 -12.82 -10.81
CA GLU A 38 -7.97 -14.23 -11.08
C GLU A 38 -7.85 -15.04 -9.79
N ILE A 39 -7.15 -14.52 -8.78
CA ILE A 39 -6.99 -15.16 -7.47
C ILE A 39 -8.35 -15.33 -6.76
N VAL A 40 -9.17 -14.28 -6.75
CA VAL A 40 -10.52 -14.29 -6.16
C VAL A 40 -11.38 -15.35 -6.85
N ARG A 41 -11.42 -15.38 -8.18
CA ARG A 41 -12.15 -16.40 -8.93
C ARG A 41 -11.63 -17.81 -8.63
N TYR A 42 -10.32 -18.00 -8.59
CA TYR A 42 -9.70 -19.29 -8.33
C TYR A 42 -10.04 -19.84 -6.93
N ALA A 43 -10.12 -18.96 -5.93
CA ALA A 43 -10.53 -19.29 -4.57
C ALA A 43 -12.03 -19.61 -4.49
N ALA A 44 -12.87 -18.83 -5.18
CA ALA A 44 -14.30 -19.04 -5.25
C ALA A 44 -14.67 -20.41 -5.85
N ASP A 45 -13.96 -20.84 -6.90
CA ASP A 45 -14.10 -22.18 -7.51
C ASP A 45 -13.84 -23.33 -6.51
N ARG A 46 -13.25 -23.03 -5.34
CA ARG A 46 -12.93 -23.97 -4.25
C ARG A 46 -13.75 -23.73 -2.99
N GLY A 47 -14.74 -22.83 -3.04
CA GLY A 47 -15.53 -22.47 -1.86
C GLY A 47 -14.75 -21.70 -0.80
N ILE A 48 -13.68 -21.00 -1.18
CA ILE A 48 -12.87 -20.15 -0.30
C ILE A 48 -13.22 -18.69 -0.59
N GLN A 49 -13.65 -17.96 0.44
CA GLN A 49 -13.84 -16.51 0.38
C GLN A 49 -12.54 -15.80 0.74
N ILE A 50 -12.12 -14.81 -0.07
CA ILE A 50 -10.98 -13.95 0.23
C ILE A 50 -11.50 -12.64 0.82
N MET A 51 -10.99 -12.28 1.99
CA MET A 51 -11.28 -11.02 2.66
C MET A 51 -10.04 -10.12 2.57
N PRO A 52 -10.10 -8.98 1.86
CA PRO A 52 -8.98 -8.04 1.81
C PRO A 52 -8.84 -7.32 3.15
N GLU A 53 -7.60 -6.96 3.49
CA GLU A 53 -7.29 -6.10 4.64
C GLU A 53 -6.55 -4.86 4.14
N ILE A 54 -7.05 -3.69 4.52
CA ILE A 54 -6.38 -2.39 4.34
C ILE A 54 -6.18 -1.80 5.72
N GLU A 55 -4.94 -1.79 6.19
CA GLU A 55 -4.61 -1.40 7.56
C GLU A 55 -4.72 0.12 7.76
N VAL A 56 -5.48 0.52 8.79
CA VAL A 56 -5.73 1.92 9.18
C VAL A 56 -5.93 2.02 10.71
N PRO A 57 -5.56 3.15 11.36
CA PRO A 57 -4.80 4.27 10.83
C PRO A 57 -3.28 4.03 10.85
N GLY A 58 -2.80 2.97 11.52
CA GLY A 58 -1.38 2.65 11.67
C GLY A 58 -0.82 1.77 10.58
N HIS A 59 0.47 1.41 10.71
CA HIS A 59 1.19 0.55 9.77
C HIS A 59 1.18 1.07 8.33
N ALA A 60 0.91 2.36 8.16
CA ALA A 60 0.71 3.02 6.87
C ALA A 60 2.03 3.48 6.23
N SER A 61 3.18 2.98 6.71
CA SER A 61 4.48 3.51 6.32
C SER A 61 4.76 3.42 4.81
N ALA A 62 4.23 2.41 4.12
CA ALA A 62 4.35 2.27 2.67
C ALA A 62 3.55 3.33 1.90
N ALA A 63 2.30 3.56 2.32
CA ALA A 63 1.42 4.57 1.74
C ALA A 63 1.94 5.98 2.02
N ILE A 64 2.36 6.27 3.25
CA ILE A 64 2.95 7.56 3.64
C ILE A 64 4.28 7.79 2.89
N TYR A 65 5.07 6.75 2.64
CA TYR A 65 6.29 6.90 1.84
C TYR A 65 5.97 7.28 0.38
N ALA A 66 4.95 6.66 -0.22
CA ALA A 66 4.49 7.01 -1.57
C ALA A 66 3.84 8.41 -1.62
N TYR A 67 3.06 8.76 -0.58
CA TYR A 67 2.34 10.02 -0.45
C TYR A 67 2.63 10.66 0.93
N PRO A 68 3.72 11.44 1.06
CA PRO A 68 4.15 11.99 2.35
C PRO A 68 3.09 12.83 3.08
N TRP A 69 2.17 13.44 2.34
CA TRP A 69 1.07 14.24 2.89
C TRP A 69 0.00 13.42 3.63
N LEU A 70 0.03 12.08 3.54
CA LEU A 70 -0.92 11.21 4.24
C LEU A 70 -0.64 11.10 5.76
N GLY A 71 0.58 11.39 6.22
CA GLY A 71 0.99 11.15 7.62
C GLY A 71 0.74 12.32 8.57
N SER A 72 0.36 12.05 9.82
CA SER A 72 0.17 13.10 10.86
C SER A 72 1.46 13.77 11.31
N SER A 73 2.56 13.03 11.22
CA SER A 73 3.89 13.48 11.60
C SER A 73 4.90 12.86 10.63
N SER A 74 4.84 13.26 9.36
CA SER A 74 5.82 12.88 8.35
C SER A 74 7.17 13.55 8.63
N ARG A 75 7.83 13.18 9.74
CA ARG A 75 9.22 13.58 9.98
C ARG A 75 10.11 12.63 9.19
N SER A 76 10.55 13.08 8.02
CA SER A 76 11.77 12.56 7.39
C SER A 76 12.93 12.86 8.35
N GLN A 77 13.29 11.89 9.19
CA GLN A 77 14.46 11.95 10.07
C GLN A 77 15.50 10.97 9.53
N GLY A 78 16.02 11.24 8.33
CA GLY A 78 17.21 10.62 7.71
C GLY A 78 17.21 9.10 7.46
N TYR A 79 16.40 8.31 8.18
CA TYR A 79 16.63 6.86 8.33
C TYR A 79 15.35 6.01 8.52
N GLY A 80 14.13 6.61 8.48
CA GLY A 80 12.86 5.87 8.52
C GLY A 80 11.63 6.78 8.62
N VAL A 81 10.44 6.27 8.25
CA VAL A 81 9.15 6.92 8.55
C VAL A 81 8.82 6.60 10.01
N TRP A 82 8.99 7.57 10.89
CA TRP A 82 8.59 7.48 12.30
C TRP A 82 7.23 8.17 12.45
N GLY A 83 6.21 7.45 12.89
CA GLY A 83 4.82 7.91 12.80
C GLY A 83 4.16 7.43 11.50
N ASP A 84 3.96 6.13 11.41
CA ASP A 84 3.24 5.41 10.35
C ASP A 84 1.71 5.49 10.53
N LEU A 85 1.25 6.64 11.05
CA LEU A 85 -0.16 6.93 11.28
C LEU A 85 -0.67 7.90 10.21
N TYR A 86 -1.78 7.53 9.58
CA TYR A 86 -2.54 8.46 8.74
C TYR A 86 -2.98 9.68 9.56
N ASN A 87 -2.94 10.86 8.94
CA ASN A 87 -3.53 12.06 9.52
C ASN A 87 -5.06 12.00 9.40
N VAL A 88 -5.71 11.26 10.30
CA VAL A 88 -7.17 11.06 10.32
C VAL A 88 -7.97 12.35 10.60
N THR A 89 -7.30 13.47 10.86
CA THR A 89 -7.94 14.78 11.03
C THR A 89 -7.99 15.60 9.75
N ASP A 90 -7.32 15.15 8.67
CA ASP A 90 -7.29 15.83 7.37
C ASP A 90 -8.32 15.20 6.42
N PRO A 91 -9.35 15.95 5.98
CA PRO A 91 -10.38 15.45 5.05
C PRO A 91 -9.81 14.91 3.73
N LYS A 92 -8.63 15.40 3.29
CA LYS A 92 -7.97 14.90 2.09
C LYS A 92 -7.47 13.47 2.27
N VAL A 93 -7.04 13.12 3.48
CA VAL A 93 -6.61 11.75 3.82
C VAL A 93 -7.82 10.82 3.88
N GLU A 94 -8.94 11.29 4.42
CA GLU A 94 -10.21 10.55 4.39
C GLU A 94 -10.67 10.26 2.95
N GLU A 95 -10.69 11.27 2.07
CA GLU A 95 -11.04 11.11 0.66
C GLU A 95 -10.14 10.08 -0.05
N PHE A 96 -8.83 10.12 0.23
CA PHE A 96 -7.90 9.12 -0.30
C PHE A 96 -8.24 7.70 0.16
N LEU A 97 -8.56 7.51 1.45
CA LEU A 97 -8.93 6.20 1.97
C LEU A 97 -10.24 5.70 1.35
N HIS A 98 -11.23 6.57 1.12
CA HIS A 98 -12.46 6.20 0.41
C HIS A 98 -12.17 5.72 -1.01
N HIS A 99 -11.34 6.43 -1.79
CA HIS A 99 -10.99 5.97 -3.14
C HIS A 99 -10.30 4.60 -3.13
N VAL A 100 -9.39 4.35 -2.17
CA VAL A 100 -8.75 3.03 -2.02
C VAL A 100 -9.79 1.96 -1.69
N LEU A 101 -10.69 2.23 -0.75
CA LEU A 101 -11.73 1.29 -0.34
C LEU A 101 -12.72 1.01 -1.47
N ASP A 102 -13.12 2.01 -2.26
CA ASP A 102 -14.00 1.85 -3.42
C ASP A 102 -13.39 0.92 -4.46
N GLU A 103 -12.09 1.11 -4.78
CA GLU A 103 -11.37 0.21 -5.69
C GLU A 103 -11.24 -1.21 -5.13
N VAL A 104 -10.97 -1.36 -3.83
CA VAL A 104 -10.85 -2.67 -3.19
C VAL A 104 -12.21 -3.38 -3.15
N ILE A 105 -13.28 -2.74 -2.71
CA ILE A 105 -14.63 -3.32 -2.64
C ILE A 105 -15.06 -3.84 -4.01
N ALA A 106 -14.74 -3.13 -5.10
CA ALA A 106 -15.05 -3.57 -6.44
C ALA A 106 -14.35 -4.88 -6.86
N LEU A 107 -13.22 -5.24 -6.25
CA LEU A 107 -12.43 -6.42 -6.58
C LEU A 107 -12.78 -7.67 -5.78
N PHE A 108 -13.42 -7.52 -4.62
CA PHE A 108 -13.69 -8.61 -3.67
C PHE A 108 -15.20 -8.72 -3.36
N PRO A 109 -15.99 -9.41 -4.20
CA PRO A 109 -17.44 -9.58 -4.04
C PRO A 109 -17.85 -10.58 -2.95
#